data_AF-A0A3R6MPF1-F1
#
_entry.id   AF-A0A3R6MPF1-F1
#
_cell.length_a   1.000
_cell.length_b   1.000
_cell.length_c   1.000
_cell.angle_alpha   90.00
_cell.angle_beta   90.00
_cell.angle_gamma   90.00
#
_symmetry.space_group_name_H-M   'P 1'
#
loop_
_entity.id
_entity.type
_entity.pdbx_description
1 polymer ?
#
loop_
_entity_poly.entity_id
_entity_poly.type
_entity_poly.pdbx_seq_one_letter_code
_entity_poly.pdbx_strand_id
1 'polypeptide(L)'
;MQTTIVQQKYDMFIKRCQSMPKVAKVVIEWKDDNMQHDYLISLDDNWVDDLPYPYRKTEIGNLTEEEIFYHVDNIQGLYDLISSNAEDFKILDIIDFY
;
A
#
# COMPACT_ATOMS: atom_id res chain seq x y z
N MET A 1 -9.40 10.94 -10.92
CA MET A 1 -10.45 9.90 -10.98
C MET A 1 -10.08 8.70 -10.13
N GLN A 2 -8.92 8.06 -10.32
CA GLN A 2 -8.48 6.94 -9.49
C GLN A 2 -7.97 7.37 -8.10
N THR A 3 -7.16 8.43 -8.02
CA THR A 3 -6.75 9.05 -6.73
C THR A 3 -7.93 9.49 -5.87
N THR A 4 -9.03 9.92 -6.49
CA THR A 4 -10.28 10.28 -5.78
C THR A 4 -10.95 9.06 -5.13
N ILE A 5 -10.94 7.91 -5.81
CA ILE A 5 -11.48 6.65 -5.26
C ILE A 5 -10.61 6.17 -4.10
N VAL A 6 -9.28 6.30 -4.23
CA VAL A 6 -8.35 5.99 -3.15
C VAL A 6 -8.60 6.87 -1.93
N GLN A 7 -8.73 8.18 -2.12
CA GLN A 7 -9.02 9.11 -1.03
C GLN A 7 -10.32 8.72 -0.31
N GLN A 8 -11.36 8.32 -1.04
CA GLN A 8 -12.61 7.87 -0.43
C GLN A 8 -12.43 6.59 0.40
N LYS A 9 -11.68 5.60 -0.11
CA LYS A 9 -11.37 4.35 0.62
C LYS A 9 -10.54 4.64 1.88
N TYR A 10 -9.55 5.53 1.78
CA TYR A 10 -8.73 5.99 2.89
C TYR A 10 -9.58 6.70 3.95
N ASP A 11 -10.42 7.66 3.55
CA ASP A 11 -11.30 8.40 4.45
C ASP A 11 -12.29 7.48 5.18
N MET A 12 -12.80 6.44 4.49
CA MET A 12 -13.65 5.42 5.10
C MET A 12 -12.90 4.60 6.15
N PHE A 13 -11.67 4.20 5.87
CA PHE A 13 -10.81 3.49 6.83
C PHE A 13 -10.54 4.34 8.07
N ILE A 14 -10.08 5.59 7.89
CA ILE A 14 -9.80 6.50 9.01
C ILE A 14 -11.04 6.71 9.90
N LYS A 15 -12.22 6.87 9.30
CA LYS A 15 -13.48 7.00 10.04
C LYS A 15 -13.82 5.76 10.88
N ARG A 16 -13.53 4.57 10.37
CA ARG A 16 -13.82 3.29 11.04
C ARG A 16 -12.80 2.99 12.14
N CYS A 17 -11.51 3.09 11.83
CA CYS A 17 -10.42 2.59 12.67
C CYS A 17 -9.79 3.66 13.57
N GLN A 18 -10.12 4.94 13.37
CA GLN A 18 -9.58 6.09 14.11
C GLN A 18 -8.04 6.10 14.19
N SER A 19 -7.38 5.51 13.20
CA SER A 19 -5.93 5.33 13.10
C SER A 19 -5.51 5.34 11.63
N MET A 20 -4.25 5.67 11.38
CA MET A 20 -3.68 5.63 10.02
C MET A 20 -3.47 4.19 9.58
N PRO A 21 -3.81 3.83 8.33
CA PRO A 21 -3.49 2.52 7.79
C PRO A 21 -1.98 2.38 7.65
N LYS A 22 -1.48 1.19 7.96
CA LYS A 22 -0.07 0.80 7.81
C LYS A 22 0.18 0.10 6.49
N VAL A 23 -0.86 -0.46 5.88
CA VAL A 23 -0.76 -1.23 4.64
C VAL A 23 -1.93 -0.92 3.72
N ALA A 24 -1.64 -0.82 2.42
CA ALA A 24 -2.64 -0.83 1.36
C ALA A 24 -2.53 -2.14 0.57
N LYS A 25 -3.66 -2.82 0.34
CA LYS A 25 -3.71 -3.91 -0.62
C LYS A 25 -4.11 -3.35 -1.98
N VAL A 26 -3.30 -3.60 -3.00
CA VAL A 26 -3.43 -2.99 -4.32
C VAL A 26 -3.42 -4.04 -5.43
N VAL A 27 -4.02 -3.71 -6.58
CA VAL A 27 -3.87 -4.48 -7.82
C VAL A 27 -2.78 -3.80 -8.63
N ILE A 28 -1.73 -4.55 -8.97
CA ILE A 28 -0.63 -4.07 -9.79
C ILE A 28 -0.61 -4.81 -11.12
N GLU A 29 -0.38 -4.07 -12.20
CA GLU A 29 -0.08 -4.59 -13.53
C GLU A 29 1.39 -4.35 -13.88
N TRP A 30 2.12 -5.42 -14.22
CA TRP A 30 3.48 -5.32 -14.73
C TRP A 30 3.46 -4.89 -16.20
N LYS A 31 4.33 -3.95 -16.58
CA LYS A 31 4.36 -3.40 -17.95
C LYS A 31 4.87 -4.41 -18.99
N ASP A 32 5.71 -5.35 -18.56
CA ASP A 32 6.39 -6.29 -19.47
C ASP A 32 5.46 -7.40 -19.98
N ASP A 33 4.62 -7.95 -19.10
CA ASP A 33 3.78 -9.10 -19.39
C ASP A 33 2.28 -8.83 -19.21
N ASN A 34 1.90 -7.65 -18.72
CA ASN A 34 0.53 -7.26 -18.36
C ASN A 34 -0.11 -8.21 -17.34
N MET A 35 0.69 -8.91 -16.52
CA MET A 35 0.17 -9.72 -15.44
C MET A 35 -0.35 -8.84 -14.30
N GLN A 36 -1.56 -9.15 -13.84
CA GLN A 36 -2.23 -8.44 -12.77
C GLN A 36 -2.27 -9.30 -11.52
N HIS A 37 -1.75 -8.77 -10.41
CA HIS A 37 -1.73 -9.45 -9.13
C HIS A 37 -2.00 -8.50 -7.96
N ASP A 38 -2.52 -9.08 -6.88
CA ASP A 38 -2.72 -8.39 -5.62
C ASP A 38 -1.41 -8.31 -4.85
N TYR A 39 -1.04 -7.11 -4.39
CA TYR A 39 0.15 -6.89 -3.57
C TYR A 39 -0.16 -6.04 -2.35
N LEU A 40 0.73 -6.10 -1.36
CA LEU A 40 0.69 -5.27 -0.16
C LEU A 40 1.74 -4.18 -0.27
N ILE A 41 1.32 -2.93 -0.10
CA ILE A 41 2.20 -1.76 -0.06
C ILE A 41 2.22 -1.20 1.37
N SER A 42 3.42 -0.97 1.87
CA SER A 42 3.67 -0.34 3.15
C SER A 42 3.44 1.17 3.11
N LEU A 43 2.63 1.68 4.05
CA LEU A 43 2.41 3.11 4.29
C LEU A 43 3.05 3.59 5.60
N ASP A 44 4.05 2.86 6.11
CA ASP A 44 4.73 3.17 7.36
C ASP A 44 6.12 3.74 7.04
N ASP A 45 6.42 4.91 7.63
CA ASP A 45 7.66 5.69 7.48
C ASP A 45 8.78 5.16 8.39
N ASN A 46 8.43 4.35 9.41
CA ASN A 46 9.40 3.81 10.37
C ASN A 46 10.03 2.49 9.92
N TRP A 47 10.40 2.35 8.64
CA TRP A 47 11.19 1.21 8.20
C TRP A 47 12.64 1.40 8.65
N VAL A 48 12.98 0.86 9.82
CA VAL A 48 14.34 0.89 10.34
C VAL A 48 14.96 -0.48 10.08
N ASP A 49 15.84 -0.57 9.08
CA ASP A 49 16.59 -1.80 8.70
C ASP A 49 17.29 -2.47 9.90
N ASP A 50 17.61 -1.71 10.95
CA ASP A 50 18.33 -2.18 12.14
C ASP A 50 17.45 -2.75 13.26
N LEU A 51 16.12 -2.64 13.14
CA LEU A 51 15.21 -3.29 14.07
C LEU A 51 14.50 -4.41 13.35
N PRO A 52 14.57 -5.67 13.82
CA PRO A 52 13.58 -6.64 13.40
C PRO A 52 12.24 -5.97 13.73
N TYR A 53 11.39 -5.78 12.71
CA TYR A 53 10.04 -5.25 12.85
C TYR A 53 9.07 -6.44 12.86
N PRO A 54 9.11 -7.37 13.86
CA PRO A 54 8.48 -8.67 13.75
C PRO A 54 6.95 -8.62 13.74
N TYR A 55 6.31 -7.47 13.94
CA TYR A 55 4.85 -7.41 14.07
C TYR A 55 4.30 -6.09 13.51
N ARG A 56 4.27 -5.92 12.18
CA ARG A 56 3.30 -4.99 11.60
C ARG A 56 1.91 -5.57 11.78
N LYS A 57 1.34 -5.33 12.96
CA LYS A 57 0.01 -5.79 13.33
C LYS A 57 -1.02 -4.93 12.61
N THR A 58 -1.71 -5.55 11.68
CA THR A 58 -2.82 -5.02 10.88
C THR A 58 -4.06 -5.89 11.09
N GLU A 59 -5.21 -5.52 10.52
CA GLU A 59 -6.39 -6.40 10.56
C GLU A 59 -6.15 -7.76 9.86
N ILE A 60 -5.19 -7.83 8.93
CA ILE A 60 -4.81 -9.08 8.22
C ILE A 60 -3.77 -9.93 8.96
N GLY A 61 -3.27 -9.47 10.12
CA GLY A 61 -2.34 -10.21 10.95
C GLY A 61 -0.98 -9.53 11.12
N ASN A 62 0.04 -10.33 11.42
CA ASN A 62 1.41 -9.89 11.51
C ASN A 62 2.10 -10.13 10.17
N LEU A 63 2.42 -9.06 9.45
CA LEU A 63 3.07 -9.15 8.14
C LEU A 63 4.59 -9.07 8.27
N THR A 64 5.30 -9.82 7.42
CA THR A 64 6.75 -9.79 7.23
C THR A 64 7.16 -8.94 6.01
N GLU A 65 8.46 -8.68 5.85
CA GLU A 65 8.97 -7.96 4.68
C GLU A 65 8.74 -8.74 3.38
N GLU A 66 8.85 -10.06 3.42
CA GLU A 66 8.61 -10.94 2.26
C GLU A 66 7.15 -10.87 1.75
N GLU A 67 6.23 -10.48 2.63
CA GLU A 67 4.82 -10.28 2.30
C GLU A 67 4.51 -8.87 1.77
N ILE A 68 5.42 -7.91 1.95
CA ILE A 68 5.27 -6.52 1.50
C ILE A 68 6.03 -6.35 0.19
N PHE A 69 5.33 -5.90 -0.85
CA PHE A 69 5.90 -5.69 -2.16
C PHE A 69 6.71 -4.40 -2.26
N TYR A 70 6.22 -3.32 -1.66
CA TYR A 70 6.78 -1.98 -1.85
C TYR A 70 6.55 -1.07 -0.64
N HIS A 71 7.45 -0.10 -0.45
CA HIS A 71 7.40 0.88 0.64
C HIS A 71 7.24 2.29 0.07
N VAL A 72 6.22 3.02 0.55
CA VAL A 72 5.94 4.40 0.11
C VAL A 72 5.85 5.39 1.28
N ASP A 73 6.24 4.96 2.48
CA ASP A 73 6.34 5.73 3.74
C ASP A 73 5.02 6.27 4.31
N ASN A 74 4.09 6.71 3.47
CA ASN A 74 2.81 7.28 3.86
C ASN A 74 1.80 7.28 2.69
N ILE A 75 0.59 7.79 2.96
CA ILE A 75 -0.47 7.85 1.95
C ILE A 75 -0.15 8.79 0.78
N GLN A 76 0.65 9.84 0.99
CA GLN A 76 1.07 10.73 -0.10
C GLN A 76 2.03 10.01 -1.05
N GLY A 77 2.98 9.23 -0.52
CA GLY A 77 3.85 8.40 -1.35
C GLY A 77 3.05 7.38 -2.17
N LEU A 78 1.95 6.83 -1.63
CA LEU A 78 1.05 5.97 -2.40
C LEU A 78 0.37 6.73 -3.55
N TYR A 79 -0.09 7.97 -3.33
CA TYR A 79 -0.68 8.80 -4.39
C TYR A 79 0.33 9.14 -5.49
N ASP A 80 1.55 9.43 -5.09
CA ASP A 80 2.65 9.75 -5.99
C ASP A 80 3.01 8.50 -6.81
N LEU A 81 3.07 7.33 -6.18
CA LEU A 81 3.32 6.04 -6.84
C LEU A 81 2.21 5.70 -7.86
N ILE A 82 0.93 5.89 -7.51
CA ILE A 82 -0.21 5.66 -8.43
C ILE A 82 -0.14 6.58 -9.65
N SER A 83 0.31 7.82 -9.44
CA SER A 83 0.41 8.82 -10.50
C SER A 83 1.71 8.69 -11.30
N SER A 84 2.68 7.94 -10.78
CA SER A 84 3.99 7.72 -11.40
C SER A 84 3.87 6.78 -12.61
N ASN A 85 4.68 7.07 -13.62
CA ASN A 85 4.94 6.15 -14.72
C ASN A 85 6.41 5.66 -14.73
N ALA A 86 7.18 5.97 -13.69
CA ALA A 86 8.60 5.65 -13.61
C ALA A 86 8.87 4.16 -13.36
N GLU A 87 8.01 3.49 -12.59
CA GLU A 87 8.18 2.09 -12.23
C GLU A 87 7.84 1.13 -13.37
N ASP A 88 8.36 -0.09 -13.33
CA ASP A 88 8.04 -1.16 -14.29
C ASP A 88 6.62 -1.74 -14.12
N PHE A 89 5.86 -1.18 -13.19
CA PHE A 89 4.49 -1.58 -12.88
C PHE A 89 3.56 -0.37 -12.75
N LYS A 90 2.26 -0.63 -12.74
CA LYS A 90 1.21 0.37 -12.50
C LYS A 90 0.20 -0.14 -11.50
N ILE A 91 -0.22 0.73 -10.57
CA ILE A 91 -1.32 0.41 -9.65
C ILE A 91 -2.64 0.68 -10.37
N LEU A 92 -3.47 -0.35 -10.52
CA LEU A 92 -4.78 -0.30 -11.19
C LEU A 92 -5.93 0.00 -10.24
N ASP A 93 -5.88 -0.49 -9.00
CA ASP A 93 -6.85 -0.19 -7.96
C ASP A 93 -6.24 -0.43 -6.57
N ILE A 94 -6.87 0.14 -5.54
CA ILE A 94 -6.61 -0.18 -4.15
C ILE A 94 -7.79 -0.99 -3.62
N ILE A 95 -7.57 -2.24 -3.27
CA ILE A 95 -8.61 -3.13 -2.75
C ILE A 95 -9.06 -2.68 -1.37
N ASP A 96 -8.11 -2.48 -0.45
CA ASP A 96 -8.41 -2.11 0.94
C ASP A 96 -7.21 -1.47 1.66
N PHE A 97 -7.46 -0.95 2.86
CA PHE A 97 -6.49 -0.43 3.80
C PHE A 97 -6.53 -1.19 5.13
N TYR A 98 -5.38 -1.35 5.79
CA TYR A 98 -5.24 -2.08 7.06
C TYR A 98 -4.26 -1.45 8.04
#